data_AF-A0A9P6XZ82-F1
#
_entry.id   AF-A0A9P6XZ82-F1
#
_cell.length_a   1.000
_cell.length_b   1.000
_cell.length_c   1.000
_cell.angle_alpha   90.00
_cell.angle_beta   90.00
_cell.angle_gamma   90.00
#
_symmetry.space_group_name_H-M   'P 1'
#
loop_
_entity.id
_entity.type
_entity.pdbx_description
1 polymer ?
#
loop_
_entity_poly.entity_id
_entity_poly.type
_entity_poly.pdbx_seq_one_letter_code
_entity_poly.pdbx_strand_id
1 'polypeptide(L)'
;MNILSLTTASTLFPFAKELSSLVWAQRCMLISSFSLDIIDKKINQLHPLAAIGVFLCSQAISINMLELGKEDTLMQLLYRIALKSIEQVAGAEAEKKQQILSICDNIDHKLQKIRKCIENDNEEDAQRALAYVDDASVYLKRQKRQHDEAREVTSITETPPTAHEERNESIKTKHEGCYEGLISYVERFRNPENKRINWMKCFDQGQIDQVEEIMKLGSSEDLRSKCKKSMSHSTRK
;
A
#
# COMPACT_ATOMS: atom_id res chain seq x y z
N MET A 1 -3.84 -37.13 -25.96
CA MET A 1 -3.32 -37.21 -24.57
C MET A 1 -4.24 -36.43 -23.67
N ASN A 2 -4.71 -37.03 -22.57
CA ASN A 2 -5.57 -36.32 -21.61
C ASN A 2 -4.68 -35.50 -20.66
N ILE A 3 -4.62 -34.18 -20.82
CA ILE A 3 -3.76 -33.30 -20.01
C ILE A 3 -4.05 -33.46 -18.51
N LEU A 4 -5.27 -33.83 -18.15
CA LEU A 4 -5.68 -34.06 -16.75
C LEU A 4 -4.93 -35.23 -16.09
N SER A 5 -4.45 -36.22 -16.86
CA SER A 5 -3.69 -37.34 -16.30
C SER A 5 -2.22 -36.99 -15.98
N LEU A 6 -1.76 -35.81 -16.40
CA LEU A 6 -0.41 -35.28 -16.13
C LEU A 6 -0.41 -34.28 -14.97
N THR A 7 -1.54 -34.16 -14.26
CA THR A 7 -1.72 -33.14 -13.22
C THR A 7 -1.85 -33.78 -11.83
N THR A 8 -1.32 -33.11 -10.82
CA THR A 8 -1.46 -33.47 -9.40
C THR A 8 -2.33 -32.44 -8.67
N ALA A 9 -2.87 -32.80 -7.51
CA ALA A 9 -3.61 -31.83 -6.70
C ALA A 9 -2.65 -30.78 -6.10
N SER A 10 -3.00 -29.50 -6.15
CA SER A 10 -2.19 -28.46 -5.51
C SER A 10 -2.52 -28.38 -4.02
N THR A 11 -1.47 -28.33 -3.18
CA THR A 11 -1.62 -28.18 -1.71
C THR A 11 -1.95 -26.75 -1.30
N LEU A 12 -1.51 -25.77 -2.09
CA LEU A 12 -1.73 -24.33 -1.84
C LEU A 12 -3.07 -23.84 -2.37
N PHE A 13 -3.55 -24.43 -3.46
CA PHE A 13 -4.78 -24.03 -4.15
C PHE A 13 -5.67 -25.25 -4.37
N PRO A 14 -6.58 -25.57 -3.43
CA PRO A 14 -7.41 -26.77 -3.49
C PRO A 14 -8.29 -26.86 -4.74
N PHE A 15 -8.54 -25.72 -5.40
CA PHE A 15 -9.35 -25.58 -6.60
C PHE A 15 -8.56 -25.67 -7.92
N ALA A 16 -7.24 -25.90 -7.84
CA ALA A 16 -6.35 -25.99 -8.99
C ALA A 16 -5.57 -27.30 -9.00
N LYS A 17 -5.28 -27.80 -10.20
CA LYS A 17 -4.34 -28.92 -10.39
C LYS A 17 -3.00 -28.38 -10.87
N GLU A 18 -1.92 -28.95 -10.37
CA GLU A 18 -0.56 -28.54 -10.71
C GLU A 18 -0.02 -29.46 -11.82
N LEU A 19 0.51 -28.84 -12.87
CA LEU A 19 1.27 -29.51 -13.91
C LEU A 19 2.74 -29.43 -13.51
N SER A 20 3.48 -30.51 -13.79
CA SER A 20 4.94 -30.50 -13.66
C SER A 20 5.49 -29.30 -14.41
N SER A 21 6.22 -28.44 -13.69
CA SER A 21 6.81 -27.20 -14.23
C SER A 21 7.62 -27.52 -15.50
N LEU A 22 7.33 -26.77 -16.57
CA LEU A 22 8.22 -26.67 -17.72
C LEU A 22 9.24 -25.57 -17.42
N VAL A 23 10.44 -25.68 -17.98
CA VAL A 23 11.66 -24.88 -17.70
C VAL A 23 11.44 -23.34 -17.69
N TRP A 24 10.33 -22.85 -18.27
CA TRP A 24 10.00 -21.43 -18.39
C TRP A 24 9.04 -20.89 -17.30
N ALA A 25 8.42 -21.73 -16.47
CA ALA A 25 7.47 -21.29 -15.45
C ALA A 25 7.72 -22.00 -14.11
N GLN A 26 7.74 -21.22 -13.02
CA GLN A 26 7.92 -21.77 -11.67
C GLN A 26 6.79 -22.73 -11.28
N ARG A 27 5.54 -22.42 -11.69
CA ARG A 27 4.36 -23.24 -11.40
C ARG A 27 3.37 -23.15 -12.56
N CYS A 28 2.89 -24.30 -13.01
CA CYS A 28 1.84 -24.40 -14.01
C CYS A 28 0.57 -24.90 -13.33
N MET A 29 -0.49 -24.09 -13.31
CA MET A 29 -1.75 -24.47 -12.70
C MET A 29 -2.85 -24.59 -13.75
N LEU A 30 -3.58 -25.68 -13.69
CA LEU A 30 -4.77 -25.94 -14.48
C LEU A 30 -6.00 -25.74 -13.60
N ILE A 31 -6.87 -24.83 -14.02
CA ILE A 31 -8.16 -24.57 -13.40
C ILE A 31 -9.23 -24.93 -14.43
N SER A 32 -10.21 -25.75 -14.03
CA SER A 32 -11.32 -26.16 -14.88
C SER A 32 -12.64 -26.07 -14.11
N SER A 33 -13.76 -26.10 -14.83
CA SER A 33 -15.09 -26.16 -14.20
C SER A 33 -15.18 -27.28 -13.16
N PHE A 34 -14.64 -28.47 -13.48
CA PHE A 34 -14.58 -29.61 -12.57
C PHE A 34 -13.77 -29.34 -11.29
N SER A 35 -12.62 -28.66 -11.38
CA SER A 35 -11.81 -28.36 -10.18
C SER A 35 -12.42 -27.24 -9.33
N LEU A 36 -13.21 -26.37 -9.96
CA LEU A 36 -13.91 -25.27 -9.29
C LEU A 36 -15.19 -25.69 -8.58
N ASP A 37 -15.79 -26.84 -8.93
CA ASP A 37 -16.99 -27.37 -8.25
C ASP A 37 -16.69 -27.83 -6.81
N ILE A 38 -15.42 -27.99 -6.45
CA ILE A 38 -14.96 -28.25 -5.07
C ILE A 38 -15.12 -27.00 -4.20
N ILE A 39 -15.19 -25.81 -4.80
CA ILE A 39 -15.38 -24.56 -4.06
C ILE A 39 -16.85 -24.42 -3.68
N ASP A 40 -17.13 -24.23 -2.40
CA ASP A 40 -18.45 -23.80 -1.96
C ASP A 40 -18.71 -22.38 -2.46
N LYS A 41 -19.51 -22.27 -3.53
CA LYS A 41 -19.92 -21.01 -4.18
C LYS A 41 -20.74 -20.11 -3.25
N LYS A 42 -21.14 -20.60 -2.06
CA LYS A 42 -21.82 -19.81 -1.01
C LYS A 42 -20.88 -18.99 -0.13
N ILE A 43 -19.57 -19.23 -0.21
CA ILE A 43 -18.58 -18.49 0.59
C ILE A 43 -18.35 -17.11 -0.04
N ASN A 44 -18.65 -16.05 0.71
CA ASN A 44 -18.47 -14.64 0.32
C ASN A 44 -17.00 -14.21 0.07
N GLN A 45 -16.07 -15.15 0.00
CA GLN A 45 -14.64 -14.94 -0.16
C GLN A 45 -14.08 -16.02 -1.09
N LEU A 46 -14.21 -15.81 -2.40
CA LEU A 46 -13.49 -16.60 -3.39
C LEU A 46 -12.05 -16.09 -3.49
N HIS A 47 -11.09 -17.00 -3.62
CA HIS A 47 -9.72 -16.63 -3.96
C HIS A 47 -9.67 -15.94 -5.34
N PRO A 48 -8.88 -14.87 -5.57
CA PRO A 48 -8.85 -14.16 -6.85
C PRO A 48 -8.57 -15.05 -8.08
N LEU A 49 -7.66 -16.03 -7.96
CA LEU A 49 -7.42 -17.00 -9.04
C LEU A 49 -8.62 -17.93 -9.30
N ALA A 50 -9.33 -18.34 -8.25
CA ALA A 50 -10.55 -19.12 -8.40
C ALA A 50 -11.64 -18.28 -9.07
N ALA A 51 -11.73 -17.00 -8.72
CA ALA A 51 -12.67 -16.04 -9.30
C ALA A 51 -12.45 -15.91 -10.81
N ILE A 52 -11.20 -15.71 -11.26
CA ILE A 52 -10.85 -15.70 -12.68
C ILE A 52 -11.20 -17.02 -13.34
N GLY A 53 -10.88 -18.15 -12.72
CA GLY A 53 -11.21 -19.48 -13.23
C GLY A 53 -12.71 -19.66 -13.45
N VAL A 54 -13.52 -19.27 -12.46
CA VAL A 54 -14.98 -19.32 -12.55
C VAL A 54 -15.50 -18.41 -13.65
N PHE A 55 -15.00 -17.17 -13.73
CA PHE A 55 -15.36 -16.24 -14.80
C PHE A 55 -15.07 -16.84 -16.19
N LEU A 56 -13.85 -17.30 -16.42
CA LEU A 56 -13.43 -17.87 -17.71
C LEU A 56 -14.21 -19.16 -18.05
N CYS A 57 -14.47 -20.02 -17.06
CA CYS A 57 -15.24 -21.25 -17.25
C CYS A 57 -16.74 -20.99 -17.46
N SER A 58 -17.27 -19.90 -16.90
CA SER A 58 -18.70 -19.55 -16.99
C SER A 58 -19.10 -19.04 -18.38
N GLN A 59 -18.14 -18.64 -19.22
CA GLN A 59 -18.37 -18.00 -20.53
C GLN A 59 -19.32 -16.78 -20.46
N ALA A 60 -19.51 -16.20 -19.28
CA ALA A 60 -20.45 -15.12 -19.07
C ALA A 60 -19.87 -13.81 -19.62
N ILE A 61 -20.55 -13.21 -20.60
CA ILE A 61 -19.95 -12.19 -21.48
C ILE A 61 -19.79 -10.81 -20.81
N SER A 62 -20.52 -10.47 -19.75
CA SER A 62 -20.36 -9.25 -18.94
C SER A 62 -21.58 -9.10 -18.02
N ILE A 63 -21.44 -8.43 -16.86
CA ILE A 63 -22.59 -8.07 -16.01
C ILE A 63 -23.60 -7.17 -16.73
N ASN A 64 -23.15 -6.40 -17.73
CA ASN A 64 -23.99 -5.47 -18.48
C ASN A 64 -24.81 -6.15 -19.59
N MET A 65 -24.44 -7.38 -19.98
CA MET A 65 -25.10 -8.14 -21.06
C MET A 65 -26.00 -9.26 -20.52
N LEU A 66 -26.03 -9.45 -19.21
CA LEU A 66 -26.97 -10.32 -18.53
C LEU A 66 -28.13 -9.46 -18.04
N GLU A 67 -29.33 -9.64 -18.60
CA GLU A 67 -30.55 -8.98 -18.08
C GLU A 67 -30.79 -9.32 -16.58
N LEU A 68 -30.20 -10.43 -16.11
CA LEU A 68 -30.20 -10.91 -14.73
C LEU A 68 -28.86 -10.69 -14.00
N GLY A 69 -27.90 -9.95 -14.56
CA GLY A 69 -26.55 -9.78 -13.99
C GLY A 69 -26.53 -9.14 -12.59
N LYS A 70 -27.62 -8.44 -12.23
CA LYS A 70 -27.85 -7.92 -10.88
C LYS A 70 -28.35 -8.97 -9.89
N GLU A 71 -28.84 -10.13 -10.31
CA GLU A 71 -29.32 -11.22 -9.45
C GLU A 71 -28.33 -12.40 -9.38
N ASP A 72 -27.34 -12.43 -10.28
CA ASP A 72 -26.28 -13.43 -10.26
C ASP A 72 -25.26 -13.13 -9.14
N THR A 73 -25.47 -13.79 -7.99
CA THR A 73 -24.62 -13.71 -6.80
C THR A 73 -23.15 -14.01 -7.11
N LEU A 74 -22.87 -14.88 -8.08
CA LEU A 74 -21.51 -15.25 -8.45
C LEU A 74 -20.85 -14.11 -9.22
N MET A 75 -21.52 -13.54 -10.21
CA MET A 75 -21.00 -12.38 -10.95
C MET A 75 -20.81 -11.18 -10.02
N GLN A 76 -21.74 -10.92 -9.09
CA GLN A 76 -21.56 -9.86 -8.08
C GLN A 76 -20.31 -10.09 -7.22
N LEU A 77 -20.04 -11.33 -6.80
CA LEU A 77 -18.85 -11.68 -6.02
C LEU A 77 -17.57 -11.42 -6.82
N LEU A 78 -17.53 -11.82 -8.09
CA LEU A 78 -16.40 -11.60 -8.99
C LEU A 78 -16.10 -10.11 -9.17
N TYR A 79 -17.12 -9.29 -9.42
CA TYR A 79 -16.97 -7.84 -9.54
C TYR A 79 -16.51 -7.19 -8.23
N ARG A 80 -17.00 -7.65 -7.09
CA ARG A 80 -16.55 -7.15 -5.78
C ARG A 80 -15.08 -7.45 -5.53
N ILE A 81 -14.59 -8.62 -5.94
CA ILE A 81 -13.17 -8.98 -5.85
C ILE A 81 -12.35 -8.06 -6.78
N ALA A 82 -12.76 -7.92 -8.04
CA ALA A 82 -12.08 -7.06 -9.01
C ALA A 82 -12.02 -5.60 -8.53
N LEU A 83 -13.14 -5.05 -8.02
CA LEU A 83 -13.21 -3.70 -7.50
C LEU A 83 -12.25 -3.51 -6.32
N LYS A 84 -12.20 -4.44 -5.36
CA LYS A 84 -11.24 -4.39 -4.24
C LYS A 84 -9.80 -4.35 -4.71
N SER A 85 -9.45 -5.16 -5.72
CA SER A 85 -8.09 -5.16 -6.29
C SER A 85 -7.76 -3.84 -6.98
N ILE A 86 -8.69 -3.29 -7.76
CA ILE A 86 -8.52 -2.00 -8.45
C ILE A 86 -8.39 -0.86 -7.45
N GLU A 87 -9.24 -0.80 -6.42
CA GLU A 87 -9.18 0.23 -5.37
C GLU A 87 -7.83 0.24 -4.65
N GLN A 88 -7.20 -0.92 -4.46
CA GLN A 88 -5.87 -0.98 -3.84
C GLN A 88 -4.77 -0.44 -4.73
N VAL A 89 -4.79 -0.80 -6.01
CA VAL A 89 -3.82 -0.30 -6.99
C VAL A 89 -4.01 1.22 -7.15
N ALA A 90 -5.25 1.66 -7.34
CA ALA A 90 -5.60 3.06 -7.45
C ALA A 90 -5.21 3.86 -6.19
N GLY A 91 -5.43 3.30 -4.99
CA GLY A 91 -5.00 3.93 -3.73
C GLY A 91 -3.49 4.09 -3.64
N ALA A 92 -2.72 3.04 -3.96
CA ALA A 92 -1.27 3.11 -3.95
C ALA A 92 -0.71 4.07 -5.01
N GLU A 93 -1.36 4.19 -6.17
CA GLU A 93 -1.00 5.17 -7.20
C GLU A 93 -1.37 6.60 -6.80
N ALA A 94 -2.52 6.80 -6.17
CA ALA A 94 -2.95 8.09 -5.64
C ALA A 94 -2.00 8.59 -4.54
N GLU A 95 -1.55 7.72 -3.63
CA GLU A 95 -0.54 8.05 -2.62
C GLU A 95 0.77 8.49 -3.27
N LYS A 96 1.26 7.76 -4.28
CA LYS A 96 2.47 8.15 -5.03
C LYS A 96 2.29 9.51 -5.71
N LYS A 97 1.14 9.75 -6.34
CA LYS A 97 0.83 11.03 -6.98
C LYS A 97 0.85 12.16 -5.95
N GLN A 98 0.21 11.98 -4.79
CA GLN A 98 0.17 12.98 -3.73
C GLN A 98 1.57 13.28 -3.18
N GLN A 99 2.41 12.27 -3.03
CA GLN A 99 3.81 12.44 -2.63
C GLN A 99 4.58 13.28 -3.66
N ILE A 100 4.47 12.97 -4.96
CA ILE A 100 5.12 13.75 -6.02
C ILE A 100 4.66 15.21 -6.00
N LEU A 101 3.34 15.45 -5.87
CA LEU A 101 2.80 16.80 -5.77
C LEU A 101 3.38 17.56 -4.58
N SER A 102 3.44 16.92 -3.40
CA SER A 102 4.01 17.57 -2.22
C SER A 102 5.51 17.91 -2.35
N ILE A 103 6.28 17.09 -3.06
CA ILE A 103 7.68 17.40 -3.40
C ILE A 103 7.72 18.62 -4.33
N CYS A 104 6.90 18.64 -5.38
CA CYS A 104 6.82 19.76 -6.31
C CYS A 104 6.43 21.07 -5.59
N ASP A 105 5.38 21.05 -4.76
CA ASP A 105 4.90 22.22 -4.03
C ASP A 105 5.94 22.74 -3.04
N ASN A 106 6.69 21.85 -2.38
CA ASN A 106 7.76 22.24 -1.47
C ASN A 106 8.88 22.98 -2.23
N ILE A 107 9.31 22.42 -3.36
CA ILE A 107 10.37 23.04 -4.18
C ILE A 107 9.90 24.35 -4.79
N ASP A 108 8.67 24.42 -5.30
CA ASP A 108 8.11 25.68 -5.83
C ASP A 108 8.11 26.77 -4.75
N HIS A 109 7.66 26.44 -3.52
CA HIS A 109 7.71 27.39 -2.40
C HIS A 109 9.12 27.86 -2.06
N LYS A 110 10.13 26.97 -2.11
CA LYS A 110 11.53 27.35 -1.90
C LYS A 110 12.05 28.26 -3.02
N LEU A 111 11.73 27.95 -4.28
CA LEU A 111 12.09 28.77 -5.42
C LEU A 111 11.45 30.16 -5.36
N GLN A 112 10.18 30.26 -4.95
CA GLN A 112 9.53 31.55 -4.73
C GLN A 112 10.22 32.37 -3.64
N LYS A 113 10.70 31.75 -2.55
CA LYS A 113 11.47 32.44 -1.51
C LYS A 113 12.82 32.92 -2.02
N ILE A 114 13.54 32.09 -2.78
CA ILE A 114 14.81 32.46 -3.40
C ILE A 114 14.61 33.65 -4.34
N ARG A 115 13.55 33.63 -5.17
CA ARG A 115 13.21 34.73 -6.08
C ARG A 115 13.03 36.05 -5.33
N LYS A 116 12.24 36.04 -4.25
CA LYS A 116 12.01 37.23 -3.41
C LYS A 116 13.29 37.78 -2.79
N CYS A 117 14.21 36.89 -2.38
CA CYS A 117 15.50 37.30 -1.84
C CYS A 117 16.40 37.95 -2.89
N ILE A 118 16.40 37.44 -4.13
CA ILE A 118 17.19 38.00 -5.23
C ILE A 118 16.64 39.37 -5.67
N GLU A 119 15.32 39.57 -5.63
CA GLU A 119 14.68 40.84 -6.01
C GLU A 119 15.01 42.02 -5.07
N ASN A 120 15.46 41.75 -3.84
CA ASN A 120 15.75 42.78 -2.83
C ASN A 120 17.21 43.28 -2.82
N ASP A 121 18.07 42.75 -3.69
CA ASP A 121 19.47 43.15 -3.96
C ASP A 121 20.30 43.56 -2.72
N ASN A 122 20.20 42.78 -1.64
CA ASN A 122 20.96 42.98 -0.41
C ASN A 122 21.72 41.71 0.01
N GLU A 123 22.85 41.91 0.71
CA GLU A 123 23.78 40.83 1.06
C GLU A 123 23.18 39.82 2.04
N GLU A 124 22.30 40.25 2.95
CA GLU A 124 21.59 39.35 3.88
C GLU A 124 20.60 38.43 3.16
N ASP A 125 19.85 38.95 2.19
CA ASP A 125 18.91 38.19 1.38
C ASP A 125 19.65 37.26 0.41
N ALA A 126 20.82 37.65 -0.10
CA ALA A 126 21.69 36.74 -0.84
C ALA A 126 22.12 35.54 0.01
N GLN A 127 22.50 35.75 1.28
CA GLN A 127 22.80 34.66 2.21
C GLN A 127 21.56 33.80 2.53
N ARG A 128 20.39 34.40 2.71
CA ARG A 128 19.13 33.65 2.90
C ARG A 128 18.75 32.82 1.67
N ALA A 129 18.98 33.36 0.46
CA ALA A 129 18.76 32.63 -0.79
C ALA A 129 19.64 31.38 -0.87
N LEU A 130 20.93 31.49 -0.54
CA LEU A 130 21.84 30.35 -0.45
C LEU A 130 21.36 29.31 0.56
N ALA A 131 20.92 29.74 1.75
CA ALA A 131 20.37 28.84 2.76
C ALA A 131 19.11 28.09 2.27
N TYR A 132 18.23 28.75 1.49
CA TYR A 132 17.08 28.08 0.88
C TYR A 132 17.47 27.08 -0.21
N VAL A 133 18.53 27.35 -0.98
CA VAL A 133 19.09 26.41 -1.97
C VAL A 133 19.65 25.18 -1.26
N ASP A 134 20.42 25.36 -0.19
CA ASP A 134 20.99 24.25 0.59
C ASP A 134 19.90 23.38 1.22
N ASP A 135 18.88 24.00 1.82
CA ASP A 135 17.74 23.27 2.40
C ASP A 135 16.96 22.49 1.34
N ALA A 136 16.70 23.09 0.17
CA ALA A 136 16.07 22.39 -0.95
C ALA A 136 16.92 21.20 -1.44
N SER A 137 18.24 21.37 -1.51
CA SER A 137 19.19 20.31 -1.90
C SER A 137 19.19 19.14 -0.90
N VAL A 138 19.22 19.44 0.40
CA VAL A 138 19.14 18.43 1.47
C VAL A 138 17.81 17.70 1.42
N TYR A 139 16.70 18.42 1.27
CA TYR A 139 15.37 17.84 1.14
C TYR A 139 15.28 16.89 -0.06
N LEU A 140 15.70 17.32 -1.25
CA LEU A 140 15.67 16.48 -2.46
C LEU A 140 16.54 15.23 -2.32
N LYS A 141 17.73 15.33 -1.71
CA LYS A 141 18.57 14.16 -1.42
C LYS A 141 17.87 13.17 -0.49
N ARG A 142 17.16 13.66 0.53
CA ARG A 142 16.37 12.83 1.43
C ARG A 142 15.22 12.13 0.69
N GLN A 143 14.47 12.86 -0.13
CA GLN A 143 13.39 12.28 -0.93
C GLN A 143 13.91 11.21 -1.89
N LYS A 144 15.04 11.49 -2.57
CA LYS A 144 15.68 10.52 -3.45
C LYS A 144 16.05 9.22 -2.73
N ARG A 145 16.70 9.29 -1.57
CA ARG A 145 17.03 8.08 -0.77
C ARG A 145 15.79 7.28 -0.39
N GLN A 146 14.74 7.96 0.07
CA GLN A 146 13.49 7.31 0.46
C GLN A 146 12.81 6.57 -0.72
N HIS A 147 12.92 7.09 -1.94
CA HIS A 147 12.31 6.49 -3.13
C HIS A 147 13.20 5.46 -3.84
N ASP A 148 14.52 5.57 -3.72
CA ASP A 148 15.48 4.57 -4.22
C ASP A 148 15.44 3.30 -3.33
N GLU A 149 15.48 3.43 -2.00
CA GLU A 149 15.40 2.29 -1.06
C GLU A 149 14.02 1.60 -1.07
N ALA A 150 12.93 2.34 -1.38
CA ALA A 150 11.59 1.76 -1.47
C ALA A 150 11.37 0.86 -2.71
N ARG A 151 12.28 0.88 -3.70
CA ARG A 151 12.25 -0.04 -4.86
C ARG A 151 12.93 -1.38 -4.58
N GLU A 152 13.83 -1.47 -3.61
CA GLU A 152 14.48 -2.71 -3.18
C GLU A 152 13.86 -3.26 -1.89
N VAL A 153 12.58 -3.64 -1.93
CA VAL A 153 12.05 -4.58 -0.92
C VAL A 153 12.38 -6.00 -1.38
N THR A 154 13.69 -6.30 -1.44
CA THR A 154 14.19 -7.64 -1.18
C THR A 154 14.77 -7.61 0.22
N SER A 155 14.27 -8.50 1.07
CA SER A 155 14.73 -8.74 2.42
C SER A 155 16.26 -8.76 2.51
N ILE A 156 16.84 -7.78 3.21
CA ILE A 156 18.25 -7.83 3.60
C ILE A 156 18.30 -7.92 5.13
N THR A 157 18.94 -9.00 5.57
CA THR A 157 19.33 -9.37 6.91
C THR A 157 19.96 -8.20 7.66
N GLU A 158 19.54 -8.02 8.91
CA GLU A 158 20.03 -7.01 9.85
C GLU A 158 21.55 -6.99 9.92
N THR A 159 22.15 -5.81 9.76
CA THR A 159 23.55 -5.55 10.13
C THR A 159 23.56 -4.67 11.39
N PRO A 160 24.48 -4.88 12.35
CA PRO A 160 24.38 -4.28 13.69
C PRO A 160 24.61 -2.77 13.68
N PRO A 161 24.06 -2.02 14.67
CA PRO A 161 24.23 -0.57 14.73
C PRO A 161 25.62 -0.20 15.24
N THR A 162 26.39 0.55 14.44
CA THR A 162 27.54 1.31 14.91
C THR A 162 27.08 2.53 15.71
N ALA A 163 27.75 2.73 16.85
CA ALA A 163 27.54 3.80 17.82
C ALA A 163 27.91 5.20 17.28
N HIS A 164 27.60 6.23 18.11
CA HIS A 164 27.68 7.70 17.94
C HIS A 164 26.33 8.33 17.53
N GLU A 165 25.77 9.31 18.23
CA GLU A 165 26.26 10.18 19.30
C GLU A 165 25.06 10.78 20.05
N GLU A 166 25.12 10.83 21.37
CA GLU A 166 24.09 11.40 22.24
C GLU A 166 24.02 12.92 22.08
N ARG A 167 22.91 13.43 21.53
CA ARG A 167 22.54 14.84 21.69
C ARG A 167 21.40 14.94 22.69
N ASN A 168 21.76 15.30 23.91
CA ASN A 168 20.84 15.70 24.96
C ASN A 168 19.98 16.87 24.48
N GLU A 169 18.66 16.70 24.45
CA GLU A 169 17.75 17.82 24.61
C GLU A 169 16.41 17.36 25.21
N SER A 170 16.27 17.73 26.49
CA SER A 170 15.05 18.03 27.25
C SER A 170 13.88 17.02 27.25
N ILE A 171 13.77 16.37 28.41
CA ILE A 171 12.60 15.66 28.92
C ILE A 171 11.36 16.58 28.79
N LYS A 172 10.55 16.33 27.76
CA LYS A 172 9.11 16.64 27.81
C LYS A 172 8.38 15.34 28.14
N THR A 173 7.72 15.39 29.28
CA THR A 173 6.92 14.36 29.91
C THR A 173 6.06 13.58 28.91
N LYS A 174 6.22 12.26 28.97
CA LYS A 174 5.46 11.24 28.26
C LYS A 174 3.96 11.48 28.43
N HIS A 175 3.25 11.73 27.33
CA HIS A 175 1.89 11.22 27.19
C HIS A 175 2.00 9.84 26.56
N GLU A 176 2.05 8.83 27.42
CA GLU A 176 1.81 7.43 27.07
C GLU A 176 0.30 7.28 26.83
N GLY A 177 -0.20 7.97 25.79
CA GLY A 177 -1.57 7.85 25.32
C GLY A 177 -1.69 6.52 24.58
N CYS A 178 -2.62 5.69 25.01
CA CYS A 178 -2.84 4.34 24.52
C CYS A 178 -3.10 4.34 23.00
N TYR A 179 -2.07 4.05 22.20
CA TYR A 179 -2.14 3.95 20.74
C TYR A 179 -2.95 2.75 20.25
N GLU A 180 -3.45 1.92 21.16
CA GLU A 180 -4.14 0.67 20.87
C GLU A 180 -5.47 0.90 20.13
N GLY A 181 -6.17 2.01 20.42
CA GLY A 181 -7.36 2.44 19.68
C GLY A 181 -7.04 2.81 18.22
N LEU A 182 -5.95 3.54 17.98
CA LEU A 182 -5.54 3.93 16.63
C LEU A 182 -5.04 2.73 15.82
N ILE A 183 -4.23 1.86 16.42
CA ILE A 183 -3.71 0.66 15.76
C ILE A 183 -4.87 -0.28 15.39
N SER A 184 -5.80 -0.54 16.32
CA SER A 184 -6.97 -1.38 16.04
C SER A 184 -7.90 -0.79 14.96
N TYR A 185 -8.02 0.53 14.87
CA TYR A 185 -8.72 1.19 13.77
C TYR A 185 -8.01 0.95 12.42
N VAL A 186 -6.70 1.21 12.37
CA VAL A 186 -5.87 1.07 11.17
C VAL A 186 -5.84 -0.38 10.65
N GLU A 187 -5.85 -1.37 11.55
CA GLU A 187 -5.88 -2.79 11.20
C GLU A 187 -7.12 -3.18 10.37
N ARG A 188 -8.24 -2.46 10.48
CA ARG A 188 -9.44 -2.70 9.66
C ARG A 188 -9.19 -2.45 8.17
N PHE A 189 -8.17 -1.66 7.85
CA PHE A 189 -7.77 -1.33 6.49
C PHE A 189 -6.58 -2.17 6.01
N ARG A 190 -6.12 -3.13 6.83
CA ARG A 190 -5.09 -4.09 6.43
C ARG A 190 -5.71 -5.14 5.50
N ASN A 191 -5.14 -5.28 4.31
CA ASN A 191 -5.55 -6.34 3.39
C ASN A 191 -5.09 -7.72 3.94
N PRO A 192 -6.00 -8.69 4.09
CA PRO A 192 -5.66 -10.04 4.55
C PRO A 192 -4.68 -10.80 3.63
N GLU A 193 -4.66 -10.51 2.32
CA GLU A 193 -3.86 -11.25 1.34
C GLU A 193 -2.39 -10.82 1.31
N ASN A 194 -2.12 -9.50 1.35
CA ASN A 194 -0.77 -8.96 1.21
C ASN A 194 -0.26 -8.24 2.48
N LYS A 195 -1.07 -8.21 3.54
CA LYS A 195 -0.79 -7.56 4.84
C LYS A 195 -0.48 -6.06 4.74
N ARG A 196 -0.71 -5.41 3.59
CA ARG A 196 -0.53 -3.97 3.40
C ARG A 196 -1.79 -3.22 3.81
N ILE A 197 -1.61 -2.02 4.34
CA ILE A 197 -2.68 -1.11 4.72
C ILE A 197 -2.83 -0.08 3.60
N ASN A 198 -4.08 0.21 3.19
CA ASN A 198 -4.41 1.35 2.34
C ASN A 198 -4.49 2.60 3.22
N TRP A 199 -3.41 3.38 3.27
CA TRP A 199 -3.29 4.50 4.20
C TRP A 199 -4.16 5.68 3.78
N MET A 200 -4.34 5.88 2.48
CA MET A 200 -5.26 6.89 1.94
C MET A 200 -6.70 6.63 2.40
N LYS A 201 -7.23 5.43 2.14
CA LYS A 201 -8.60 5.06 2.53
C LYS A 201 -8.80 5.10 4.04
N CYS A 202 -7.79 4.68 4.80
CA CYS A 202 -7.79 4.76 6.26
C CYS A 202 -7.84 6.21 6.76
N PHE A 203 -7.05 7.10 6.16
CA PHE A 203 -7.03 8.50 6.50
C PHE A 203 -8.35 9.19 6.14
N ASP A 204 -8.83 9.02 4.91
CA ASP A 204 -10.08 9.63 4.43
C ASP A 204 -11.27 9.16 5.27
N GLN A 205 -11.36 7.86 5.55
CA GLN A 205 -12.42 7.32 6.41
C GLN A 205 -12.26 7.80 7.86
N GLY A 206 -11.03 7.92 8.36
CA GLY A 206 -10.76 8.46 9.70
C GLY A 206 -11.16 9.91 9.87
N GLN A 207 -11.06 10.72 8.81
CA GLN A 207 -11.57 12.10 8.79
C GLN A 207 -13.11 12.12 8.82
N ILE A 208 -13.77 11.22 8.07
CA ILE A 208 -15.24 11.07 8.05
C ILE A 208 -15.75 10.57 9.41
N ASP A 209 -15.10 9.57 9.98
CA ASP A 209 -15.46 8.95 11.26
C ASP A 209 -15.06 9.81 12.47
N GLN A 210 -14.42 10.97 12.24
CA GLN A 210 -13.93 11.90 13.26
C GLN A 210 -13.00 11.25 14.29
N VAL A 211 -12.10 10.38 13.84
CA VAL A 211 -11.08 9.76 14.70
C VAL A 211 -10.09 10.84 15.13
N GLU A 212 -10.12 11.21 16.42
CA GLU A 212 -9.35 12.35 16.96
C GLU A 212 -7.86 12.33 16.58
N GLU A 213 -7.22 11.17 16.62
CA GLU A 213 -5.80 11.02 16.32
C GLU A 213 -5.47 11.20 14.84
N ILE A 214 -6.44 10.95 13.94
CA ILE A 214 -6.33 11.11 12.49
C ILE A 214 -6.66 12.55 12.10
N MET A 215 -7.67 13.16 12.72
CA MET A 215 -8.03 14.58 12.52
C MET A 215 -6.87 15.53 12.82
N LYS A 216 -5.99 15.16 13.76
CA LYS A 216 -4.80 15.93 14.14
C LYS A 216 -3.65 15.83 13.12
N LEU A 217 -3.78 15.01 12.08
CA LEU A 217 -2.74 14.75 11.08
C LEU A 217 -3.05 15.46 9.77
N GLY A 218 -2.00 15.97 9.11
CA GLY A 218 -2.15 16.70 7.84
C GLY A 218 -2.26 15.79 6.62
N SER A 219 -1.86 14.52 6.74
CA SER A 219 -1.83 13.58 5.61
C SER A 219 -1.87 12.11 6.03
N SER A 220 -2.18 11.25 5.06
CA SER A 220 -2.08 9.79 5.19
C SER A 220 -0.64 9.29 5.45
N GLU A 221 0.38 10.03 5.01
CA GLU A 221 1.78 9.71 5.28
C GLU A 221 2.18 10.02 6.74
N ASP A 222 1.60 11.07 7.33
CA ASP A 222 1.78 11.35 8.76
C ASP A 222 1.19 10.24 9.62
N LEU A 223 0.01 9.72 9.22
CA LEU A 223 -0.63 8.57 9.85
C LEU A 223 0.25 7.33 9.78
N ARG A 224 0.75 7.02 8.58
CA ARG A 224 1.66 5.89 8.36
C ARG A 224 2.94 6.02 9.19
N SER A 225 3.54 7.20 9.21
CA SER A 225 4.76 7.49 9.97
C SER A 225 4.55 7.36 11.46
N LYS A 226 3.41 7.84 11.97
CA LYS A 226 3.02 7.74 13.39
C LYS A 226 2.79 6.29 13.79
N CYS A 227 2.04 5.52 13.00
CA CYS A 227 1.81 4.09 13.27
C CYS A 227 3.11 3.27 13.21
N LYS A 228 4.00 3.52 12.25
CA LYS A 228 5.31 2.85 12.18
C LYS A 228 6.16 3.08 13.43
N LYS A 229 6.17 4.30 13.98
CA LYS A 229 6.89 4.64 15.22
C LYS A 229 6.30 3.95 16.44
N SER A 230 4.96 3.85 16.53
CA SER A 230 4.29 3.18 17.64
C SER A 230 4.46 1.65 17.59
N MET A 231 4.44 1.03 16.42
CA MET A 231 4.63 -0.42 16.27
C MET A 231 6.06 -0.86 16.59
N SER A 232 7.08 -0.03 16.34
CA SER A 232 8.47 -0.37 16.68
C SER A 232 8.80 -0.25 18.18
N HIS A 233 7.99 0.50 18.94
CA HIS A 233 8.14 0.59 20.40
C HIS A 233 7.46 -0.58 21.14
N SER A 234 6.52 -1.28 20.51
CA SER A 234 5.83 -2.43 21.10
C SER A 234 6.65 -3.72 21.06
N THR A 235 7.67 -3.83 20.18
CA THR A 235 8.53 -5.02 20.02
C THR A 235 9.80 -5.00 20.87
N ARG A 236 9.99 -4.00 21.74
CA ARG A 236 11.13 -3.88 22.67
C ARG A 236 10.78 -4.18 24.15
N LYS A 237 9.67 -4.86 24.40
CA LYS A 237 9.33 -5.40 25.73
C LYS A 237 9.41 -6.91 25.74
#